data_AF-A0A0D4CBT9-F1
#
_entry.id   AF-A0A0D4CBT9-F1
#
_cell.length_a   1.000
_cell.length_b   1.000
_cell.length_c   1.000
_cell.angle_alpha   90.00
_cell.angle_beta   90.00
_cell.angle_gamma   90.00
#
_symmetry.space_group_name_H-M   'P 1'
#
loop_
_entity.id
_entity.type
_entity.pdbx_description
1 polymer ?
#
loop_
_entity_poly.entity_id
_entity_poly.type
_entity_poly.pdbx_seq_one_letter_code
_entity_poly.pdbx_strand_id
1 'polypeptide(L)'
;MALTNEEFESALKHLPRRLAAKNVEIARAILVQGRRQVDLVKESGLSRSAVAALVRKVRQAHEKHGTPPAGWVRVSVCVPVDMAPIVKAIEDEAYKQANKPKG
;
A
#
# COMPACT_ATOMS: atom_id res chain seq x y z
N MET A 1 0.00 6.36 2.45
CA MET A 1 0.87 5.18 2.61
C MET A 1 1.00 4.36 1.33
N ALA A 2 2.21 4.41 0.77
CA ALA A 2 2.76 3.41 -0.15
C ALA A 2 3.32 2.23 0.66
N LEU A 3 3.41 1.05 0.07
CA LEU A 3 4.04 -0.15 0.66
C LEU A 3 5.42 -0.33 0.03
N THR A 4 6.34 -1.01 0.72
CA THR A 4 7.53 -1.56 0.07
C THR A 4 7.16 -2.78 -0.79
N ASN A 5 8.10 -3.25 -1.61
CA ASN A 5 7.91 -4.49 -2.36
C ASN A 5 7.70 -5.69 -1.43
N GLU A 6 8.48 -5.80 -0.36
CA GLU A 6 8.38 -6.93 0.59
C GLU A 6 7.03 -6.94 1.31
N GLU A 7 6.56 -5.78 1.73
CA GLU A 7 5.25 -5.64 2.37
C GLU A 7 4.11 -5.98 1.41
N PHE A 8 4.24 -5.56 0.15
CA PHE A 8 3.27 -5.89 -0.88
C PHE A 8 3.22 -7.40 -1.13
N GLU A 9 4.37 -8.06 -1.28
CA GLU A 9 4.44 -9.53 -1.42
C GLU A 9 3.89 -10.25 -0.19
N SER A 10 4.19 -9.77 1.01
CA SER A 10 3.62 -10.30 2.25
C SER A 10 2.09 -10.18 2.24
N ALA A 11 1.56 -9.00 1.90
CA ALA A 11 0.12 -8.77 1.84
C ALA A 11 -0.60 -9.69 0.85
N LEU A 12 0.00 -9.97 -0.31
CA LEU A 12 -0.58 -10.88 -1.31
C LEU A 12 -0.77 -12.31 -0.77
N LYS A 13 0.12 -12.79 0.10
CA LYS A 13 0.04 -14.14 0.71
C LYS A 13 -1.15 -14.29 1.66
N HIS A 14 -1.62 -13.18 2.23
CA HIS A 14 -2.74 -13.15 3.17
C HIS A 14 -4.09 -12.87 2.50
N LEU A 15 -4.14 -12.77 1.17
CA LEU A 15 -5.39 -12.63 0.45
C LEU A 15 -6.17 -13.96 0.42
N PRO A 16 -7.50 -13.94 0.65
CA PRO A 16 -8.31 -15.16 0.67
C PRO A 16 -8.38 -15.86 -0.69
N ARG A 17 -8.10 -15.14 -1.78
CA ARG A 17 -7.98 -15.67 -3.13
C ARG A 17 -6.82 -14.98 -3.83
N ARG A 18 -6.07 -15.73 -4.63
CA ARG A 18 -5.02 -15.18 -5.49
C ARG A 18 -5.61 -14.19 -6.49
N LEU A 19 -4.91 -13.08 -6.69
CA LEU A 19 -5.23 -12.12 -7.72
C LEU A 19 -4.71 -12.60 -9.07
N ALA A 20 -5.42 -12.25 -10.15
CA ALA A 20 -4.89 -12.41 -11.49
C ALA A 20 -3.63 -11.54 -11.68
N ALA A 21 -2.68 -12.00 -12.51
CA ALA A 21 -1.40 -11.32 -12.73
C ALA A 21 -1.57 -9.82 -13.06
N LYS A 22 -2.47 -9.48 -13.99
CA LYS A 22 -2.82 -8.10 -14.33
C LYS A 22 -3.24 -7.25 -13.12
N ASN A 23 -4.01 -7.83 -12.19
CA ASN A 23 -4.44 -7.12 -10.99
C ASN A 23 -3.29 -6.97 -9.98
N VAL A 24 -2.37 -7.94 -9.92
CA VAL A 24 -1.14 -7.81 -9.11
C VAL A 24 -0.29 -6.65 -9.62
N GLU A 25 -0.10 -6.54 -10.94
CA GLU A 25 0.66 -5.45 -11.57
C GLU A 25 0.04 -4.08 -11.28
N ILE A 26 -1.27 -3.94 -11.48
CA ILE A 26 -2.00 -2.69 -11.19
C ILE A 26 -1.85 -2.30 -9.72
N ALA A 27 -2.04 -3.25 -8.81
CA ALA A 27 -1.91 -3.00 -7.39
C ALA A 27 -0.47 -2.61 -7.01
N ARG A 28 0.54 -3.26 -7.58
CA ARG A 28 1.96 -2.92 -7.36
C ARG A 28 2.28 -1.52 -7.86
N ALA A 29 1.83 -1.16 -9.05
CA ALA A 29 2.06 0.15 -9.64
C ALA A 29 1.48 1.28 -8.77
N ILE A 30 0.31 1.07 -8.17
CA ILE A 30 -0.28 2.07 -7.26
C ILE A 30 0.38 2.06 -5.89
N LEU A 31 0.48 0.88 -5.26
CA LEU A 31 0.84 0.78 -3.85
C LEU A 31 2.35 0.86 -3.62
N VAL A 32 3.18 0.41 -4.55
CA VAL A 32 4.64 0.41 -4.40
C VAL A 32 5.27 1.53 -5.22
N GLN A 33 4.90 1.64 -6.51
CA GLN A 33 5.52 2.59 -7.44
C GLN A 33 4.90 4.00 -7.37
N GLY A 34 3.85 4.19 -6.56
CA GLY A 34 3.21 5.49 -6.36
C GLY A 34 2.42 6.02 -7.57
N ARG A 35 2.11 5.18 -8.56
CA ARG A 35 1.31 5.60 -9.72
C ARG A 35 -0.11 5.94 -9.29
N ARG A 36 -0.69 6.96 -9.93
CA ARG A 36 -2.05 7.42 -9.59
C ARG A 36 -3.08 6.44 -10.13
N GLN A 37 -4.11 6.16 -9.33
CA GLN A 37 -5.21 5.25 -9.74
C GLN A 37 -5.89 5.71 -11.03
N VAL A 38 -6.03 7.03 -11.24
CA VAL A 38 -6.67 7.61 -12.42
C VAL A 38 -5.92 7.29 -13.72
N ASP A 39 -4.60 7.15 -13.65
CA ASP A 39 -3.79 6.80 -14.83
C ASP A 39 -4.00 5.30 -15.15
N LEU A 40 -4.01 4.44 -14.12
CA LEU A 40 -4.20 3.00 -14.32
C LEU A 40 -5.63 2.61 -14.71
N VAL A 41 -6.65 3.39 -14.35
CA VAL A 41 -8.02 3.19 -14.86
C VAL A 41 -8.05 3.29 -16.39
N LYS A 42 -7.33 4.27 -16.96
CA LYS A 42 -7.25 4.47 -18.41
C LYS A 42 -6.47 3.35 -19.10
N GLU A 43 -5.36 2.92 -18.49
CA GLU A 43 -4.45 1.92 -19.07
C GLU A 43 -4.97 0.47 -18.92
N SER A 44 -5.68 0.17 -17.84
CA SER A 44 -6.08 -1.22 -17.53
C SER A 44 -7.42 -1.64 -18.13
N GLY A 45 -8.26 -0.69 -18.54
CA GLY A 45 -9.65 -0.95 -18.93
C GLY A 45 -10.57 -1.35 -17.76
N LEU A 46 -10.07 -1.31 -16.52
CA LEU A 46 -10.89 -1.53 -15.33
C LEU A 46 -11.65 -0.27 -14.95
N SER A 47 -12.82 -0.43 -14.34
CA SER A 47 -13.55 0.70 -13.76
C SER A 47 -12.78 1.31 -12.57
N ARG A 48 -13.04 2.58 -12.28
CA ARG A 48 -12.49 3.27 -11.09
C ARG A 48 -12.84 2.52 -9.79
N SER A 49 -14.05 1.98 -9.68
CA SER A 49 -14.46 1.20 -8.51
C SER A 49 -13.70 -0.11 -8.38
N ALA A 50 -13.42 -0.80 -9.49
CA ALA A 50 -12.62 -2.02 -9.49
C ALA A 50 -11.17 -1.77 -9.05
N VAL A 51 -10.53 -0.71 -9.57
CA VAL A 51 -9.18 -0.30 -9.15
C VAL A 51 -9.17 0.07 -7.66
N ALA A 52 -10.13 0.87 -7.20
CA ALA A 52 -10.21 1.25 -5.78
C ALA A 52 -10.43 0.04 -4.86
N ALA A 53 -11.30 -0.90 -5.25
CA ALA A 53 -11.56 -2.12 -4.48
C ALA A 53 -10.33 -3.03 -4.42
N LEU A 54 -9.59 -3.14 -5.52
CA LEU A 54 -8.34 -3.89 -5.59
C LEU A 54 -7.28 -3.32 -4.63
N VAL A 55 -7.04 -2.01 -4.70
CA VAL A 55 -6.08 -1.31 -3.83
C VAL A 55 -6.48 -1.47 -2.36
N ARG A 56 -7.76 -1.25 -2.04
CA ARG A 56 -8.30 -1.38 -0.69
C ARG A 56 -8.09 -2.80 -0.14
N LYS A 57 -8.32 -3.82 -0.97
CA LYS A 57 -8.17 -5.23 -0.57
C LYS A 57 -6.74 -5.56 -0.17
N VAL A 58 -5.75 -5.17 -0.97
CA VAL A 58 -4.33 -5.41 -0.65
C VAL A 58 -3.92 -4.64 0.59
N ARG A 59 -4.36 -3.38 0.73
CA ARG A 59 -4.06 -2.58 1.92
C ARG A 59 -4.62 -3.20 3.19
N GLN A 60 -5.87 -3.66 3.19
CA GLN A 60 -6.47 -4.31 4.35
C GLN A 60 -5.75 -5.62 4.74
N ALA A 61 -5.23 -6.36 3.76
CA ALA A 61 -4.43 -7.55 4.04
C ALA A 61 -3.11 -7.16 4.73
N HIS A 62 -2.45 -6.10 4.27
CA HIS A 62 -1.25 -5.57 4.92
C HIS A 62 -1.53 -5.05 6.34
N GLU A 63 -2.59 -4.27 6.53
CA GLU A 63 -2.96 -3.72 7.85
C GLU A 63 -3.23 -4.83 8.87
N LYS A 64 -3.89 -5.92 8.45
CA LYS A 64 -4.25 -7.03 9.35
C LYS A 64 -3.14 -8.05 9.57
N HIS A 65 -2.35 -8.34 8.54
CA HIS A 65 -1.45 -9.50 8.54
C HIS A 65 -0.05 -9.19 8.00
N GLY A 66 0.13 -8.02 7.37
CA GLY A 66 1.40 -7.65 6.78
C GLY A 66 2.48 -7.42 7.83
N THR A 67 3.66 -7.93 7.55
CA THR A 67 4.88 -7.64 8.31
C THR A 67 5.38 -6.24 7.93
N PRO A 68 5.78 -5.39 8.89
CA PRO A 68 6.45 -4.13 8.57
C PRO A 68 7.83 -4.39 7.93
N PRO A 69 8.48 -3.35 7.35
CA PRO A 69 9.81 -3.51 6.76
C PRO A 69 10.84 -3.97 7.80
N ALA A 70 11.94 -4.57 7.34
CA ALA A 70 12.99 -5.03 8.25
C ALA A 70 13.52 -3.87 9.13
N GLY A 71 13.58 -4.08 10.44
CA GLY A 71 14.00 -3.06 11.41
C GLY A 71 12.93 -2.04 11.78
N TRP A 72 11.69 -2.17 11.28
CA TRP A 72 10.57 -1.30 11.62
C TRP A 72 9.66 -1.93 12.68
N VAL A 73 8.96 -1.08 13.43
CA VAL A 73 7.97 -1.49 14.42
C VAL A 73 6.62 -0.84 14.11
N ARG A 74 5.55 -1.64 14.19
CA ARG A 74 4.18 -1.11 14.13
C ARG A 74 3.74 -0.72 15.54
N VAL A 75 3.40 0.55 15.74
CA VAL A 75 2.90 1.09 17.01
C VAL A 75 1.43 1.47 16.87
N SER A 76 0.66 1.26 17.95
CA SER A 76 -0.73 1.73 18.05
C SER A 76 -0.83 2.70 19.22
N VAL A 77 -1.31 3.91 18.95
CA VAL A 77 -1.36 5.01 19.93
C VAL A 77 -2.71 5.71 19.88
N CYS A 78 -3.15 6.24 21.03
CA CYS A 78 -4.29 7.14 21.12
C CYS A 78 -3.77 8.58 21.29
N VAL A 79 -4.16 9.48 20.39
CA VAL A 79 -3.72 10.89 20.39
C VAL A 79 -4.92 11.81 20.14
N PRO A 80 -4.84 13.10 20.54
CA PRO A 80 -5.79 14.12 20.14
C PRO A 80 -6.00 14.20 18.60
N VAL A 81 -7.19 14.62 18.17
CA VAL A 81 -7.61 14.63 16.75
C VAL A 81 -6.70 15.48 15.88
N ASP A 82 -6.25 16.62 16.41
CA ASP A 82 -5.33 17.56 15.77
C ASP A 82 -3.91 17.01 15.62
N MET A 83 -3.52 16.02 16.43
CA MET A 83 -2.22 15.35 16.33
C MET A 83 -2.21 14.14 15.39
N ALA A 84 -3.36 13.55 15.06
CA ALA A 84 -3.43 12.40 14.16
C ALA A 84 -2.78 12.63 12.78
N PRO A 85 -2.90 13.83 12.15
CA PRO A 85 -2.18 14.13 10.91
C PRO A 85 -0.65 14.08 11.06
N ILE A 86 -0.10 14.42 12.23
CA ILE A 86 1.35 14.42 12.49
C ILE A 86 1.87 12.98 12.52
N VAL A 87 1.19 12.10 13.27
CA VAL A 87 1.51 10.66 13.32
C VAL A 87 1.50 10.06 11.91
N LYS A 88 0.49 10.40 11.12
CA LYS A 88 0.36 9.95 9.73
C LYS A 88 1.46 10.51 8.82
N ALA A 89 1.87 11.76 9.01
CA ALA A 89 2.94 12.38 8.23
C ALA A 89 4.30 11.73 8.50
N ILE A 90 4.59 11.34 9.75
CA ILE A 90 5.80 10.61 10.12
C ILE A 90 5.85 9.26 9.38
N GLU A 91 4.76 8.50 9.41
CA GLU A 91 4.65 7.23 8.69
C GLU A 91 4.83 7.43 7.17
N ASP A 92 4.10 8.37 6.58
CA ASP A 92 4.17 8.64 5.13
C ASP A 92 5.58 9.05 4.69
N GLU A 93 6.32 9.84 5.48
CA GLU A 93 7.70 10.24 5.17
C GLU A 93 8.68 9.07 5.30
N ALA A 94 8.55 8.23 6.33
CA ALA A 94 9.35 7.03 6.49
C ALA A 94 9.21 6.11 5.26
N TYR A 95 7.97 5.88 4.79
CA TYR A 95 7.73 5.04 3.61
C TYR A 95 8.26 5.64 2.32
N LYS A 96 8.20 6.97 2.16
CA LYS A 96 8.83 7.64 1.01
C LYS A 96 10.34 7.40 1.00
N GLN A 97 11.01 7.48 2.15
CA GLN A 97 12.44 7.25 2.25
C GLN A 97 12.80 5.79 1.96
N ALA A 98 12.02 4.83 2.48
CA ALA A 98 12.21 3.42 2.21
C ALA A 98 12.06 3.06 0.71
N ASN A 99 11.15 3.74 0.00
CA ASN A 99 10.86 3.50 -1.40
C ASN A 99 11.68 4.38 -2.37
N LYS A 100 12.56 5.28 -1.90
CA LYS A 100 13.47 6.00 -2.79
C LYS A 100 14.44 5.01 -3.43
N PRO A 101 14.66 5.08 -4.76
CA PRO A 101 15.68 4.27 -5.40
C PRO A 101 17.04 4.59 -4.77
N LYS A 102 17.76 3.56 -4.32
CA LYS A 102 19.16 3.71 -3.90
C LYS A 102 19.95 4.07 -5.16
N GLY A 103 20.50 5.29 -5.16
CA GLY A 103 21.40 5.76 -6.23
C GLY A 103 22.68 4.96 -6.29
#